data_AF-A0A933P730-F1
#
_entry.id   AF-A0A933P730-F1
#
_cell.length_a   1.000
_cell.length_b   1.000
_cell.length_c   1.000
_cell.angle_alpha   90.00
_cell.angle_beta   90.00
_cell.angle_gamma   90.00
#
_symmetry.space_group_name_H-M   'P 1'
#
loop_
_entity.id
_entity.type
_entity.pdbx_description
1 polymer ?
#
loop_
_entity_poly.entity_id
_entity_poly.type
_entity_poly.pdbx_seq_one_letter_code
_entity_poly.pdbx_strand_id
1 'polypeptide(L)'
;MQSVPIDLGHVPQGPRAYRARLRRLGPILGLFPPAAMGGAAWFLLRDNTSTVRGVGSFLLAVLAAPGLLMMGVPLSSGSQVWLVGVGTSAALWLLVGVVASRRATRAPAASWRDFWREYLWLAGGVWLGVVGALMAANLILGRALV
;
A
#
# COMPACT_ATOMS: atom_id res chain seq x y z
N MET A 1 -36.25 -25.94 -37.43
CA MET A 1 -36.03 -25.50 -36.04
C MET A 1 -34.80 -24.60 -36.02
N GLN A 2 -34.97 -23.28 -35.95
CA GLN A 2 -33.86 -22.33 -35.85
C GLN A 2 -33.36 -22.33 -34.41
N SER A 3 -32.08 -22.65 -34.19
CA SER A 3 -31.42 -22.50 -32.90
C SER A 3 -31.27 -21.02 -32.60
N VAL A 4 -32.06 -20.51 -31.66
CA VAL A 4 -31.89 -19.16 -31.11
C VAL A 4 -30.53 -19.14 -30.39
N PRO A 5 -29.56 -18.33 -30.83
CA PRO A 5 -28.32 -18.15 -30.08
C PRO A 5 -28.69 -17.48 -28.76
N ILE A 6 -28.55 -18.21 -27.65
CA ILE A 6 -28.67 -17.61 -26.32
C ILE A 6 -27.47 -16.67 -26.19
N ASP A 7 -27.72 -15.37 -26.30
CA ASP A 7 -26.73 -14.36 -25.96
C ASP A 7 -26.48 -14.44 -24.44
N LEU A 8 -25.47 -15.21 -24.06
CA LEU A 8 -24.94 -15.25 -22.69
C LEU A 8 -24.17 -13.96 -22.35
N GLY A 9 -24.23 -12.95 -23.23
CA GLY A 9 -23.72 -11.61 -23.05
C GLY A 9 -24.33 -10.95 -21.82
N HIS A 10 -23.46 -10.62 -20.87
CA HIS A 10 -23.76 -9.80 -19.70
C HIS A 10 -24.71 -10.40 -18.66
N VAL A 11 -24.30 -11.50 -18.02
CA VAL A 11 -24.76 -11.77 -16.65
C VAL A 11 -24.11 -10.73 -15.72
N PRO A 12 -24.86 -9.81 -15.10
CA PRO A 12 -24.28 -8.69 -14.33
C PRO A 12 -23.42 -9.13 -13.13
N GLN A 13 -23.58 -10.38 -12.68
CA GLN A 13 -22.84 -11.00 -11.57
C GLN A 13 -21.98 -12.20 -12.01
N GLY A 14 -21.73 -12.36 -13.32
CA GLY A 14 -20.95 -13.48 -13.84
C GLY A 14 -19.44 -13.40 -13.47
N PRO A 15 -18.69 -14.52 -13.56
CA PRO A 15 -17.26 -14.56 -13.21
C PRO A 15 -16.40 -13.51 -13.93
N ARG A 16 -16.75 -13.15 -15.17
CA ARG A 16 -16.06 -12.09 -15.94
C ARG A 16 -16.31 -10.70 -15.35
N ALA A 17 -17.54 -10.38 -14.97
CA ALA A 17 -17.90 -9.12 -14.34
C ALA A 17 -17.21 -8.97 -12.97
N TYR A 18 -17.14 -10.06 -12.19
CA TYR A 18 -16.43 -10.07 -10.91
C TYR A 18 -14.92 -9.80 -11.09
N ARG A 19 -14.25 -10.44 -12.06
CA ARG A 19 -12.83 -10.18 -12.34
C ARG A 19 -12.59 -8.73 -12.79
N ALA A 20 -13.47 -8.17 -13.62
CA ALA A 20 -13.38 -6.77 -14.03
C ALA A 20 -13.51 -5.83 -12.83
N ARG A 21 -14.46 -6.10 -11.93
CA ARG A 21 -14.63 -5.36 -10.67
C ARG A 21 -13.39 -5.45 -9.79
N LEU A 22 -12.82 -6.64 -9.63
CA LEU A 22 -11.60 -6.86 -8.83
C LEU A 22 -10.39 -6.08 -9.39
N ARG A 23 -10.24 -6.01 -10.72
CA ARG A 23 -9.17 -5.23 -11.37
C ARG A 23 -9.33 -3.73 -11.27
N ARG A 24 -10.57 -3.23 -11.25
CA ARG A 24 -10.86 -1.80 -11.13
C ARG A 24 -10.77 -1.30 -9.69
N LEU A 25 -11.36 -2.04 -8.75
CA LEU A 25 -11.46 -1.62 -7.35
C LEU A 25 -10.28 -2.09 -6.50
N GLY A 26 -9.61 -3.18 -6.87
CA GLY A 26 -8.49 -3.72 -6.09
C GLY A 26 -7.36 -2.72 -5.84
N PRO A 27 -6.89 -1.94 -6.83
CA PRO A 27 -5.88 -0.90 -6.60
C PRO A 27 -6.31 0.15 -5.57
N ILE A 28 -7.56 0.61 -5.66
CA ILE A 28 -8.12 1.62 -4.75
C ILE A 28 -8.27 1.04 -3.34
N LEU A 29 -8.82 -0.17 -3.22
CA LEU A 29 -8.93 -0.87 -1.93
C LEU A 29 -7.57 -1.22 -1.33
N GLY A 30 -6.56 -1.43 -2.17
CA GLY A 30 -5.17 -1.59 -1.75
C GLY A 30 -4.61 -0.36 -1.03
N LEU A 31 -5.18 0.83 -1.19
CA LEU A 31 -4.77 2.00 -0.40
C LEU A 31 -5.25 1.95 1.05
N PHE A 32 -6.15 1.03 1.40
CA PHE A 32 -6.72 0.98 2.74
C PHE A 32 -5.70 0.65 3.83
N PRO A 33 -4.83 -0.38 3.72
CA PRO A 33 -3.81 -0.63 4.73
C PRO A 33 -2.85 0.54 4.96
N PRO A 34 -2.20 1.14 3.94
CA PRO A 34 -1.31 2.28 4.18
C PRO A 34 -2.07 3.50 4.70
N ALA A 35 -3.31 3.75 4.26
CA ALA A 35 -4.12 4.83 4.81
C ALA A 35 -4.45 4.61 6.31
N ALA A 36 -4.77 3.37 6.70
CA ALA A 36 -5.01 3.02 8.10
C ALA A 36 -3.76 3.23 8.96
N MET A 37 -2.58 2.84 8.46
CA MET A 37 -1.30 3.07 9.14
C MET A 37 -0.99 4.57 9.26
N GLY A 38 -1.21 5.35 8.20
CA GLY A 38 -1.03 6.80 8.23
C GLY A 38 -2.00 7.50 9.19
N GLY A 39 -3.27 7.07 9.22
CA GLY A 39 -4.27 7.55 10.17
C GLY A 39 -3.90 7.23 11.62
N ALA A 40 -3.42 6.00 11.87
CA ALA A 40 -2.93 5.60 13.19
C ALA A 40 -1.69 6.40 13.61
N ALA A 41 -0.75 6.66 12.68
CA ALA A 41 0.41 7.51 12.93
C ALA A 41 -0.02 8.92 13.35
N TRP A 42 -0.93 9.54 12.60
CA TRP A 42 -1.49 10.85 12.91
C TRP A 42 -2.18 10.88 14.28
N PHE A 43 -2.96 9.84 14.59
CA PHE A 43 -3.63 9.71 15.89
C PHE A 43 -2.63 9.62 17.04
N LEU A 44 -1.55 8.84 16.89
CA LEU A 44 -0.51 8.70 17.90
C LEU A 44 0.23 10.02 18.18
N LEU A 45 0.40 10.88 17.17
CA LEU A 45 1.05 12.19 17.28
C LEU A 45 0.21 13.25 18.00
N ARG A 46 -1.12 13.10 18.02
CA ARG A 46 -2.03 14.10 18.59
C ARG A 46 -1.78 14.29 20.09
N ASP A 47 -1.49 15.53 20.47
CA ASP A 47 -1.23 15.98 21.85
C ASP A 47 -0.19 15.10 22.57
N ASN A 48 0.87 14.71 21.85
CA ASN A 48 1.83 13.74 22.34
C ASN A 48 3.11 14.37 22.94
N THR A 49 3.45 13.96 24.16
CA THR A 49 4.75 14.22 24.82
C THR A 49 5.57 12.95 25.08
N SER A 50 5.04 11.77 24.73
CA SER A 50 5.68 10.47 24.96
C SER A 50 6.58 10.05 23.80
N THR A 51 7.83 9.69 24.12
CA THR A 51 8.81 9.14 23.17
C THR A 51 8.30 7.89 22.47
N VAL A 52 7.65 6.97 23.19
CA VAL A 52 7.16 5.69 22.62
C VAL A 52 6.10 5.95 21.54
N ARG A 53 5.16 6.85 21.81
CA ARG A 53 4.16 7.27 20.82
C ARG A 53 4.81 7.99 19.63
N GLY A 54 5.85 8.80 19.88
CA GLY A 54 6.62 9.48 18.84
C GLY A 54 7.28 8.48 17.88
N VAL A 55 8.07 7.54 18.42
CA VAL A 55 8.72 6.48 17.62
C VAL A 55 7.70 5.62 16.90
N GLY A 56 6.63 5.19 17.59
CA GLY A 56 5.57 4.39 16.99
C GLY A 56 4.88 5.10 15.83
N SER A 57 4.58 6.39 15.98
CA SER A 57 3.97 7.21 14.92
C SER A 57 4.90 7.36 13.72
N PHE A 58 6.20 7.56 13.94
CA PHE A 58 7.19 7.67 12.87
C PHE A 58 7.29 6.38 12.06
N LEU A 59 7.41 5.23 12.74
CA LEU A 59 7.45 3.92 12.09
C LEU A 59 6.20 3.67 11.25
N LEU A 60 5.01 3.95 11.80
CA LEU A 60 3.76 3.80 11.06
C LEU A 60 3.68 4.75 9.86
N ALA A 61 4.10 6.01 10.00
CA ALA A 61 4.08 6.98 8.91
C ALA A 61 5.01 6.57 7.76
N VAL A 62 6.20 6.06 8.08
CA VAL A 62 7.19 5.61 7.10
C VAL A 62 6.78 4.29 6.42
N LEU A 63 6.14 3.37 7.15
CA LEU A 63 5.56 2.17 6.55
C LEU A 63 4.34 2.48 5.67
N ALA A 64 3.52 3.47 6.07
CA ALA A 64 2.40 3.96 5.28
C ALA A 64 2.87 4.68 4.01
N ALA A 65 3.91 5.51 4.13
CA ALA A 65 4.45 6.33 3.06
C ALA A 65 5.98 6.15 2.91
N PRO A 66 6.44 5.03 2.32
CA PRO A 66 7.86 4.73 2.15
C PRO A 66 8.65 5.80 1.38
N GLY A 67 7.98 6.51 0.47
CA GLY A 67 8.57 7.63 -0.28
C GLY A 67 9.04 8.77 0.59
N LEU A 68 8.53 8.92 1.83
CA LEU A 68 9.03 9.91 2.79
C LEU A 68 10.50 9.66 3.16
N LEU A 69 10.92 8.40 3.25
CA LEU A 69 12.33 8.07 3.50
C LEU A 69 13.24 8.48 2.36
N MET A 70 12.80 8.26 1.11
CA MET A 70 13.58 8.67 -0.06
C MET A 70 13.77 10.18 -0.13
N MET A 71 12.79 10.91 0.38
CA MET A 71 12.79 12.37 0.39
C MET A 71 13.52 12.96 1.60
N GLY A 72 14.03 12.14 2.52
CA GLY A 72 14.75 12.59 3.71
C GLY A 72 13.85 13.18 4.80
N VAL A 73 12.54 12.93 4.77
CA VAL A 73 11.62 13.35 5.83
C VAL A 73 11.86 12.47 7.07
N PRO A 74 12.00 13.03 8.29
CA PRO A 74 11.67 14.41 8.70
C PRO A 74 12.83 15.41 8.69
N LEU A 75 14.03 15.04 8.26
CA LEU A 75 15.20 15.93 8.25
C LEU A 75 15.04 17.09 7.25
N SER A 76 14.24 16.88 6.20
CA SER A 76 13.86 17.92 5.24
C SER A 76 12.67 18.76 5.74
N SER A 77 12.83 20.08 5.75
CA SER A 77 11.75 21.04 6.04
C SER A 77 11.17 21.61 4.73
N GLY A 78 9.99 21.15 4.33
CA GLY A 78 9.30 21.70 3.15
C GLY A 78 8.03 20.93 2.80
N SER A 79 6.89 21.61 2.73
CA SER A 79 5.59 20.98 2.44
C SER A 79 5.57 20.24 1.10
N GLN A 80 6.29 20.74 0.10
CA GLN A 80 6.41 20.10 -1.22
C GLN A 80 7.09 18.72 -1.12
N VAL A 81 8.14 18.60 -0.31
CA VAL A 81 8.88 17.35 -0.11
C VAL A 81 7.98 16.27 0.49
N TRP A 82 7.14 16.67 1.46
CA TRP A 82 6.13 15.79 2.06
C TRP A 82 5.08 15.36 1.04
N LEU A 83 4.55 16.30 0.25
CA LEU A 83 3.54 16.01 -0.78
C LEU A 83 4.08 15.03 -1.84
N VAL A 84 5.32 15.23 -2.31
CA VAL A 84 5.95 14.34 -3.28
C VAL A 84 6.23 12.96 -2.67
N GLY A 85 6.68 12.89 -1.42
CA GLY A 85 6.90 11.62 -0.72
C GLY A 85 5.61 10.82 -0.51
N VAL A 86 4.52 11.48 -0.12
CA VAL A 86 3.18 10.88 -0.02
C VAL A 86 2.65 10.47 -1.40
N GLY A 87 2.79 11.33 -2.41
CA GLY A 87 2.35 11.04 -3.78
C GLY A 87 3.08 9.84 -4.38
N THR A 88 4.40 9.77 -4.21
CA THR A 88 5.23 8.63 -4.62
C THR A 88 4.79 7.34 -3.92
N SER A 89 4.46 7.43 -2.63
CA SER A 89 3.97 6.29 -1.86
C SER A 89 2.59 5.83 -2.32
N ALA A 90 1.68 6.76 -2.59
CA ALA A 90 0.37 6.44 -3.14
C ALA A 90 0.49 5.74 -4.50
N ALA A 91 1.39 6.23 -5.37
CA ALA A 91 1.69 5.58 -6.64
C ALA A 91 2.23 4.15 -6.45
N LEU A 92 3.18 3.96 -5.52
CA LEU A 92 3.70 2.64 -5.16
C LEU A 92 2.58 1.69 -4.72
N TRP A 93 1.73 2.10 -3.78
CA TRP A 93 0.66 1.26 -3.25
C TRP A 93 -0.42 0.96 -4.30
N LEU A 94 -0.74 1.91 -5.18
CA LEU A 94 -1.60 1.67 -6.33
C LEU A 94 -0.99 0.63 -7.27
N LEU A 95 0.31 0.70 -7.56
CA LEU A 95 1.00 -0.29 -8.38
C LEU A 95 0.97 -1.68 -7.74
N VAL A 96 1.23 -1.78 -6.43
CA VAL A 96 1.10 -3.04 -5.68
C VAL A 96 -0.32 -3.60 -5.82
N GLY A 97 -1.33 -2.75 -5.65
CA GLY A 97 -2.74 -3.14 -5.83
C GLY A 97 -3.05 -3.60 -7.26
N VAL A 98 -2.55 -2.91 -8.29
CA VAL A 98 -2.70 -3.34 -9.71
C VAL A 98 -2.07 -4.71 -9.93
N VAL A 99 -0.85 -4.92 -9.43
CA VAL A 99 -0.15 -6.21 -9.57
C VAL A 99 -0.90 -7.32 -8.83
N ALA A 100 -1.34 -7.06 -7.59
CA ALA A 100 -2.12 -8.01 -6.80
C ALA A 100 -3.45 -8.38 -7.50
N SER A 101 -4.20 -7.42 -8.03
CA SER A 101 -5.43 -7.68 -8.78
C SER A 101 -5.19 -8.48 -10.05
N ARG A 102 -4.09 -8.23 -10.76
CA ARG A 102 -3.70 -9.02 -11.94
C ARG A 102 -3.35 -10.45 -11.57
N ARG A 103 -2.61 -10.67 -10.47
CA ARG A 103 -2.25 -12.01 -9.98
C ARG A 103 -3.48 -12.79 -9.50
N ALA A 104 -4.33 -12.17 -8.69
CA ALA A 104 -5.55 -12.79 -8.18
C ALA A 104 -6.54 -13.19 -9.27
N THR A 105 -6.55 -12.50 -10.42
CA THR A 105 -7.44 -12.82 -11.56
C THR A 105 -6.86 -13.83 -12.56
N ARG A 106 -5.70 -14.44 -12.28
CA ARG A 106 -5.18 -15.58 -13.06
C ARG A 106 -5.97 -16.87 -12.80
N ALA A 107 -6.52 -17.02 -11.59
CA ALA A 107 -7.36 -18.17 -11.24
C ALA A 107 -8.76 -18.06 -11.87
N PRO A 108 -9.38 -19.19 -12.30
CA PRO A 108 -10.73 -19.18 -12.86
C PRO A 108 -11.80 -18.65 -11.88
N ALA A 109 -11.66 -18.98 -10.61
CA ALA A 109 -12.51 -18.48 -9.52
C ALA A 109 -11.73 -17.42 -8.71
N ALA A 110 -11.61 -16.22 -9.26
CA ALA A 110 -10.96 -15.12 -8.55
C ALA A 110 -11.81 -14.67 -7.36
N SER A 111 -11.20 -14.50 -6.19
CA SER A 111 -11.86 -14.00 -4.98
C SER A 111 -11.14 -12.80 -4.36
N TRP A 112 -11.84 -12.03 -3.53
CA TRP A 112 -11.22 -10.96 -2.72
C TRP A 112 -10.16 -11.49 -1.74
N ARG A 113 -10.30 -12.72 -1.27
CA ARG A 113 -9.30 -13.35 -0.39
C ARG A 113 -7.98 -13.58 -1.11
N ASP A 114 -8.03 -13.96 -2.39
CA ASP A 114 -6.83 -14.13 -3.21
C ASP A 114 -6.13 -12.79 -3.46
N PHE A 115 -6.91 -11.73 -3.68
CA PHE A 115 -6.37 -10.37 -3.78
C PHE A 115 -5.62 -9.97 -2.51
N TRP A 116 -6.23 -10.11 -1.33
CA TRP A 116 -5.59 -9.72 -0.08
C TRP A 116 -4.35 -10.57 0.23
N ARG A 117 -4.36 -11.87 -0.11
CA ARG A 117 -3.18 -12.73 0.02
C ARG A 117 -2.01 -12.22 -0.83
N GLU A 118 -2.25 -11.95 -2.12
CA GLU A 118 -1.22 -11.42 -3.03
C GLU A 118 -0.77 -10.02 -2.64
N TYR A 119 -1.71 -9.16 -2.24
CA TYR A 119 -1.43 -7.80 -1.81
C TYR A 119 -0.55 -7.79 -0.56
N LEU A 120 -0.90 -8.55 0.47
CA LEU A 120 -0.14 -8.61 1.72
C LEU A 120 1.25 -9.23 1.53
N TRP A 121 1.39 -10.19 0.62
CA TRP A 121 2.70 -10.74 0.26
C TRP A 121 3.61 -9.68 -0.35
N LEU A 122 3.11 -8.89 -1.30
CA LEU A 122 3.85 -7.79 -1.91
C LEU A 122 4.12 -6.66 -0.91
N ALA A 123 3.13 -6.30 -0.10
CA ALA A 123 3.25 -5.30 0.96
C ALA A 123 4.32 -5.69 1.99
N GLY A 124 4.38 -6.97 2.35
CA GLY A 124 5.42 -7.51 3.22
C GLY A 124 6.83 -7.25 2.70
N GLY A 125 7.05 -7.42 1.40
CA GLY A 125 8.34 -7.07 0.76
C GLY A 125 8.69 -5.59 0.87
N VAL A 126 7.70 -4.70 0.66
CA VAL A 126 7.88 -3.25 0.82
C VAL A 126 8.22 -2.90 2.26
N TRP A 127 7.48 -3.42 3.23
CA TRP A 127 7.70 -3.17 4.65
C TRP A 127 9.06 -3.68 5.13
N LEU A 128 9.47 -4.87 4.71
CA LEU A 128 10.80 -5.40 5.00
C LEU A 128 11.89 -4.50 4.43
N GLY A 129 11.72 -4.00 3.20
CA GLY A 129 12.65 -3.03 2.60
C GLY A 129 12.74 -1.73 3.40
N VAL A 130 11.61 -1.19 3.84
CA VAL A 130 11.54 0.02 4.68
C VAL A 130 12.26 -0.18 6.03
N VAL A 131 11.96 -1.28 6.73
CA VAL A 131 12.61 -1.61 8.01
C VAL A 131 14.11 -1.81 7.80
N GLY A 132 14.53 -2.49 6.73
CA GLY A 132 15.94 -2.67 6.36
C GLY A 132 16.64 -1.34 6.10
N ALA A 133 15.99 -0.42 5.37
CA ALA A 133 16.53 0.91 5.09
C ALA A 133 16.70 1.74 6.37
N LEU A 134 15.74 1.68 7.30
CA LEU A 134 15.84 2.34 8.61
C LEU A 134 16.98 1.77 9.45
N MET A 135 17.12 0.45 9.50
CA MET A 135 18.23 -0.20 10.21
C MET A 135 19.59 0.20 9.61
N ALA A 136 19.71 0.19 8.28
CA ALA A 136 20.92 0.62 7.60
C ALA A 136 21.25 2.09 7.89
N ALA A 137 20.27 2.99 7.81
CA ALA A 137 20.45 4.40 8.14
C ALA A 137 20.93 4.58 9.59
N ASN A 138 20.34 3.87 10.54
CA ASN A 138 20.76 3.89 11.95
C ASN A 138 22.19 3.39 12.13
N LEU A 139 22.60 2.31 11.46
CA LEU A 139 23.96 1.75 11.55
C LEU A 139 25.01 2.68 10.91
N ILE A 140 24.67 3.35 9.81
CA ILE A 140 25.57 4.26 9.11
C ILE A 140 25.73 5.56 9.90
N LEU A 141 24.62 6.19 10.29
CA LEU A 141 24.63 7.47 11.02
C LEU A 141 25.10 7.31 12.46
N GLY A 142 24.71 6.23 13.13
CA GLY A 142 25.13 5.94 14.50
C GLY A 142 26.63 5.71 14.64
N ARG A 143 27.30 5.22 13.57
CA ARG A 143 28.77 5.11 13.53
C ARG A 143 29.48 6.41 13.15
N ALA A 144 28.80 7.36 12.53
CA ALA A 144 29.38 8.64 12.12
C ALA A 144 29.41 9.69 13.24
N LEU A 145 28.66 9.46 14.33
CA LEU A 145 28.52 10.37 15.47
C LEU A 145 29.26 9.90 16.73
N VAL A 146 30.03 8.80 16.65
CA VAL A 146 30.92 8.26 17.69
C VAL A 146 32.35 8.37 17.19
#